data_AF-A0A529QH45-F1
#
_entry.id   AF-A0A529QH45-F1
#
_cell.length_a   1.000
_cell.length_b   1.000
_cell.length_c   1.000
_cell.angle_alpha   90.00
_cell.angle_beta   90.00
_cell.angle_gamma   90.00
#
_symmetry.space_group_name_H-M   'P 1'
#
loop_
_entity.id
_entity.type
_entity.pdbx_description
1 polymer ?
#
loop_
_entity_poly.entity_id
_entity_poly.type
_entity_poly.pdbx_seq_one_letter_code
_entity_poly.pdbx_strand_id
1 'polypeptide(L)' 'ERLKAFNTEIMLRLQEEGIAALSDTTVHGRHCLRVAIANHRTRRDDLDLLVREMLRVGKEIEATMSQA' A
#
# COMPACT_ATOMS: atom_id res chain seq x y z
N GLU A 1 -7.48 1.45 -14.80
CA GLU A 1 -6.05 1.22 -15.09
C GLU A 1 -5.08 2.06 -14.25
N ARG A 2 -5.01 3.39 -14.39
CA ARG A 2 -4.00 4.21 -13.65
C ARG A 2 -4.01 4.01 -12.13
N LEU A 3 -5.19 4.04 -11.50
CA LEU A 3 -5.33 3.82 -10.04
C LEU A 3 -4.89 2.41 -9.63
N LYS A 4 -5.19 1.40 -10.45
CA LYS A 4 -4.79 0.02 -10.18
C LYS A 4 -3.27 -0.11 -10.22
N ALA A 5 -2.63 0.39 -11.27
CA ALA A 5 -1.18 0.39 -11.39
C ALA A 5 -0.51 1.12 -10.21
N PHE A 6 -1.03 2.31 -9.85
CA PHE A 6 -0.52 3.09 -8.72
C PHE A 6 -0.61 2.33 -7.39
N ASN A 7 -1.78 1.77 -7.06
CA ASN A 7 -1.96 1.00 -5.83
C ASN A 7 -1.12 -0.28 -5.83
N THR A 8 -1.05 -0.99 -6.96
CA THR A 8 -0.23 -2.20 -7.09
C THR A 8 1.25 -1.89 -6.85
N GLU A 9 1.77 -0.79 -7.39
CA GLU A 9 3.16 -0.38 -7.14
C GLU A 9 3.43 -0.08 -5.66
N ILE A 10 2.51 0.62 -4.97
CA ILE A 10 2.61 0.84 -3.52
C ILE A 10 2.69 -0.49 -2.77
N MET A 11 1.82 -1.44 -3.11
CA MET A 11 1.79 -2.76 -2.48
C MET A 11 3.10 -3.51 -2.68
N LEU A 12 3.62 -3.53 -3.91
CA LEU A 12 4.85 -4.24 -4.26
C LEU A 12 6.03 -3.69 -3.47
N ARG A 13 6.24 -2.36 -3.45
CA ARG A 13 7.36 -1.76 -2.71
C ARG A 13 7.30 -2.02 -1.21
N LEU A 14 6.12 -1.91 -0.59
CA LEU A 14 5.95 -2.22 0.84
C LEU A 14 6.30 -3.68 1.17
N GLN A 15 6.00 -4.60 0.24
CA GLN A 15 6.33 -6.03 0.39
C GLN A 15 7.83 -6.29 0.15
N GLU A 16 8.40 -5.72 -0.90
CA GLU A 16 9.81 -5.89 -1.30
C GLU A 16 10.77 -5.27 -0.27
N GLU A 17 10.43 -4.12 0.30
CA GLU A 17 11.17 -3.47 1.40
C GLU A 17 10.99 -4.22 2.74
N GLY A 18 10.11 -5.22 2.81
CA GLY A 18 9.85 -6.01 4.01
C GLY A 18 9.11 -5.23 5.10
N ILE A 19 8.47 -4.11 4.77
CA ILE A 19 7.76 -3.25 5.71
C ILE A 19 6.44 -3.88 6.13
N ALA A 20 5.63 -4.29 5.14
CA ALA A 20 4.32 -4.87 5.39
C ALA A 20 3.83 -5.76 4.24
N ALA A 21 3.26 -6.91 4.60
CA ALA A 21 2.58 -7.78 3.66
C ALA A 21 1.06 -7.54 3.69
N LEU A 22 0.57 -6.87 2.65
CA LEU A 22 -0.85 -6.62 2.42
C LEU A 22 -1.26 -7.05 1.00
N SER A 23 -2.56 -7.07 0.73
CA SER A 23 -3.11 -7.46 -0.59
C SER A 23 -3.91 -6.32 -1.19
N ASP A 24 -4.32 -6.44 -2.44
CA ASP A 24 -5.31 -5.57 -3.04
C ASP A 24 -6.69 -6.25 -3.17
N THR A 25 -7.69 -5.44 -3.48
CA THR A 25 -9.05 -5.90 -3.82
C THR A 25 -9.75 -4.86 -4.68
N THR A 26 -10.95 -5.17 -5.16
CA THR A 26 -11.80 -4.22 -5.88
C THR A 26 -13.13 -4.07 -5.15
N VAL A 27 -13.45 -2.85 -4.75
CA VAL A 27 -14.70 -2.50 -4.05
C VAL A 27 -15.45 -1.48 -4.90
N HIS A 28 -16.69 -1.79 -5.27
CA HIS A 28 -17.52 -0.94 -6.14
C HIS A 28 -16.82 -0.51 -7.44
N GLY A 29 -16.11 -1.44 -8.09
CA GLY A 29 -15.36 -1.17 -9.33
C GLY A 29 -14.08 -0.34 -9.15
N ARG A 30 -13.72 0.02 -7.92
CA ARG A 30 -12.50 0.76 -7.60
C ARG A 30 -11.46 -0.16 -6.98
N HIS A 31 -10.24 -0.11 -7.52
CA HIS A 31 -9.11 -0.85 -6.97
C HIS A 31 -8.63 -0.20 -5.67
N CYS A 32 -8.37 -1.04 -4.66
CA CYS A 32 -8.05 -0.63 -3.29
C CYS A 32 -6.95 -1.53 -2.71
N LEU A 33 -6.16 -0.99 -1.80
CA LEU A 33 -5.32 -1.78 -0.90
C LEU A 33 -6.16 -2.31 0.27
N ARG A 34 -5.82 -3.51 0.74
CA ARG A 34 -6.56 -4.25 1.77
C ARG A 34 -5.61 -4.93 2.73
N VAL A 35 -5.83 -4.68 4.02
CA VAL A 35 -5.13 -5.33 5.12
C VAL A 35 -6.06 -6.34 5.77
N ALA A 36 -5.63 -7.60 5.87
CA ALA A 36 -6.34 -8.64 6.62
C ALA A 36 -5.64 -8.85 7.97
N ILE A 37 -6.21 -8.31 9.04
CA ILE A 37 -5.60 -8.36 10.38
C ILE A 37 -6.03 -9.65 11.08
N ALA A 38 -5.24 -10.70 10.94
CA ALA A 38 -5.46 -12.01 11.57
C ALA A 38 -4.36 -12.40 12.57
N ASN A 39 -3.27 -11.64 12.63
CA ASN A 39 -2.17 -11.91 13.56
C ASN A 39 -2.49 -11.29 14.93
N HIS A 40 -2.66 -12.14 15.95
CA HIS A 40 -2.94 -11.71 17.32
C HIS A 40 -1.84 -10.84 17.95
N ARG A 41 -0.64 -10.79 17.36
CA ARG A 41 0.46 -9.93 17.80
C ARG A 41 0.43 -8.53 17.20
N THR A 42 -0.43 -8.24 16.21
CA THR A 42 -0.52 -6.92 15.60
C THR A 42 -0.91 -5.87 16.63
N ARG A 43 -0.12 -4.80 16.71
CA ARG A 43 -0.32 -3.64 17.58
C ARG A 43 -0.71 -2.43 16.76
N ARG A 44 -1.16 -1.38 17.45
CA ARG A 44 -1.50 -0.11 16.80
C ARG A 44 -0.29 0.52 16.09
N ASP A 45 0.86 0.47 16.74
CA ASP A 45 2.12 1.01 16.20
C ASP A 45 2.52 0.34 14.87
N ASP A 46 2.21 -0.95 14.68
CA ASP A 46 2.44 -1.64 13.40
C ASP A 46 1.55 -1.07 12.28
N LEU A 47 0.30 -0.72 12.61
CA LEU A 47 -0.64 -0.12 11.67
C LEU A 47 -0.28 1.34 11.38
N ASP A 48 0.18 2.07 12.39
CA ASP A 48 0.66 3.45 12.22
C ASP A 48 1.93 3.49 11.34
N LEU A 49 2.84 2.52 11.49
CA LEU A 49 3.97 2.32 10.59
C LEU A 49 3.50 2.03 9.17
N LEU A 50 2.58 1.08 8.99
CA LEU A 50 2.03 0.74 7.67
C LEU A 50 1.45 1.96 6.96
N VAL A 51 0.62 2.75 7.63
CA VAL A 51 -0.01 3.94 7.03
C VAL A 51 1.05 4.98 6.66
N ARG A 52 2.02 5.22 7.55
CA ARG A 52 3.11 6.18 7.28
C ARG A 52 3.93 5.79 6.06
N GLU A 53 4.35 4.54 5.97
CA GLU A 53 5.16 4.05 4.86
C GLU A 53 4.35 3.98 3.56
N MET A 54 3.07 3.60 3.62
CA MET A 54 2.17 3.64 2.46
C MET A 54 2.06 5.06 1.90
N LEU A 55 1.93 6.08 2.75
CA LEU A 55 1.86 7.48 2.33
C LEU A 55 3.21 7.99 1.78
N ARG A 56 4.34 7.57 2.36
CA ARG A 56 5.67 7.90 1.84
C ARG A 56 5.86 7.34 0.44
N VAL A 57 5.67 6.03 0.28
CA VAL A 57 5.80 5.32 -1.01
C VAL A 57 4.84 5.89 -2.04
N GLY A 58 3.59 6.17 -1.67
CA GLY A 58 2.61 6.78 -2.56
C GLY A 58 3.06 8.13 -3.12
N LYS A 59 3.65 8.99 -2.29
CA LYS A 59 4.19 10.30 -2.74
C LYS A 59 5.38 10.15 -3.68
N GLU A 60 6.28 9.19 -3.40
CA GLU A 60 7.44 8.93 -4.26
C GLU A 60 7.03 8.45 -5.66
N ILE A 61 6.04 7.55 -5.72
CA ILE A 61 5.48 7.06 -6.98
C ILE A 61 4.76 8.18 -7.71
N GLU A 62 3.94 8.98 -7.02
CA GLU A 62 3.23 10.11 -7.63
C GLU A 62 4.21 11.14 -8.23
N ALA A 63 5.30 11.45 -7.52
CA ALA A 63 6.36 12.33 -8.01
C ALA A 63 7.03 11.75 -9.27
N THR A 64 7.32 10.45 -9.28
CA THR A 64 7.94 9.76 -10.43
C THR A 64 6.99 9.72 -11.64
N MET A 65 5.72 9.37 -11.42
CA MET A 65 4.71 9.28 -12.47
C MET A 65 4.34 10.65 -13.06
N SER A 66 4.53 11.74 -12.32
CA SER A 66 4.29 13.10 -12.82
C SER A 66 5.43 13.64 -13.67
N GLN A 67 6.61 13.00 -13.62
CA GLN A 67 7.78 13.35 -14.43
C GLN A 67 7.88 12.54 -15.74
N ALA A 68 7.00 11.56 -15.93
CA ALA A 68 6.88 10.71 -17.12
C ALA A 68 5.70 11.14 -17.99
#